data_AF-A0A2V5Y5U1-F1
#
_entry.id   AF-A0A2V5Y5U1-F1
#
_cell.length_a   1.000
_cell.length_b   1.000
_cell.length_c   1.000
_cell.angle_alpha   90.00
_cell.angle_beta   90.00
_cell.angle_gamma   90.00
#
_symmetry.space_group_name_H-M   'P 1'
#
loop_
_entity.id
_entity.type
_entity.pdbx_description
1 polymer ?
#
loop_
_entity_poly.entity_id
_entity_poly.type
_entity_poly.pdbx_seq_one_letter_code
_entity_poly.pdbx_strand_id
1 'polypeptide(L)'
;NTCANIVTYDENGGRWDHVTPPVRDDGWGTDVRVPAIIISPLARDGYIDHREYETVSILKLLEFRFHLAPLAARDADPAVNDLVDAFTQ
;
A
#
# COMPACT_ATOMS: atom_id res chain seq x y z
N ASN A 1 -10.66 -7.15 19.88
CA ASN A 1 -10.77 -6.12 18.83
C ASN A 1 -9.55 -6.25 17.93
N THR A 2 -9.65 -6.93 16.77
CA THR A 2 -8.50 -7.36 15.95
C THR A 2 -8.67 -7.02 14.46
N CYS A 3 -9.43 -5.97 14.17
CA CYS A 3 -9.73 -5.55 12.80
C CYS A 3 -8.78 -4.44 12.34
N ALA A 4 -8.43 -4.42 11.06
CA ALA A 4 -7.80 -3.29 10.41
C ALA A 4 -8.67 -2.84 9.22
N ASN A 5 -9.11 -1.58 9.24
CA ASN A 5 -9.82 -0.98 8.12
C ASN A 5 -8.83 -0.17 7.29
N ILE A 6 -8.73 -0.48 6.00
CA ILE A 6 -7.89 0.25 5.04
C ILE A 6 -8.85 1.06 4.17
N VAL A 7 -8.74 2.38 4.23
CA VAL A 7 -9.52 3.31 3.41
C VAL A 7 -8.58 3.94 2.39
N THR A 8 -8.86 3.73 1.11
CA THR A 8 -8.06 4.23 -0.01
C THR A 8 -8.98 4.52 -1.20
N TYR A 9 -8.39 4.97 -2.29
CA TYR A 9 -9.04 5.23 -3.56
C TYR A 9 -8.53 4.24 -4.61
N ASP A 10 -9.35 3.98 -5.62
CA ASP A 10 -8.95 3.18 -6.78
C ASP A 10 -8.05 3.99 -7.73
N GLU A 11 -8.25 5.31 -7.81
CA GLU A 11 -7.53 6.23 -8.70
C GLU A 11 -7.58 7.70 -8.22
N ASN A 12 -6.92 8.62 -8.95
CA ASN A 12 -6.74 10.02 -8.52
C ASN A 12 -7.87 10.98 -8.97
N GLY A 13 -8.74 10.57 -9.86
CA GLY A 13 -9.85 11.30 -10.45
C GLY A 13 -9.43 12.35 -11.48
N GLY A 14 -8.21 12.24 -12.02
CA GLY A 14 -7.59 13.32 -12.80
C GLY A 14 -7.26 14.57 -11.95
N ARG A 15 -7.25 14.44 -10.62
CA ARG A 15 -6.87 15.53 -9.73
C ARG A 15 -5.37 15.75 -9.77
N TRP A 16 -4.98 17.02 -9.63
CA TRP A 16 -3.58 17.39 -9.60
C TRP A 16 -2.93 16.95 -8.29
N ASP A 17 -1.74 16.35 -8.41
CA ASP A 17 -0.79 16.14 -7.32
C ASP A 17 0.57 16.72 -7.74
N HIS A 18 1.31 17.26 -6.78
CA HIS A 18 2.59 17.91 -7.05
C HIS A 18 3.75 16.93 -7.22
N VAL A 19 3.61 15.69 -6.74
CA VAL A 19 4.66 14.68 -6.79
C VAL A 19 4.57 13.97 -8.13
N THR A 20 5.69 13.94 -8.83
CA THR A 20 5.83 13.14 -10.05
C THR A 20 5.65 11.66 -9.70
N PRO A 21 4.74 10.94 -10.38
CA PRO A 21 4.56 9.52 -10.13
C PRO A 21 5.87 8.74 -10.33
N PRO A 22 6.21 7.82 -9.42
CA PRO A 22 7.36 6.93 -9.57
C PRO A 22 7.29 6.14 -10.88
N VAL A 23 8.43 6.01 -11.55
CA VAL A 23 8.56 5.24 -12.79
C VAL A 23 9.05 3.85 -12.46
N ARG A 24 8.45 2.84 -13.08
CA ARG A 24 8.88 1.45 -12.97
C ARG A 24 9.20 0.87 -14.34
N ASP A 25 10.19 0.00 -14.36
CA ASP A 25 10.73 -0.61 -15.58
C ASP A 25 9.89 -1.80 -16.10
N ASP A 26 8.67 -1.99 -15.58
CA ASP A 26 7.74 -3.05 -15.97
C ASP A 26 6.67 -2.60 -16.98
N GLY A 27 6.77 -1.36 -17.48
CA GLY A 27 5.85 -0.79 -18.46
C GLY A 27 4.49 -0.37 -17.88
N TRP A 28 4.24 -0.67 -16.60
CA TRP A 28 3.04 -0.31 -15.85
C TRP A 28 3.49 0.45 -14.59
N GLY A 29 4.01 1.67 -14.79
CA GLY A 29 4.43 2.55 -13.70
C GLY A 29 3.34 2.80 -12.67
N THR A 30 3.70 3.36 -11.53
CA THR A 30 2.70 3.81 -10.55
C THR A 30 1.99 5.06 -11.07
N ASP A 31 0.68 5.13 -10.87
CA ASP A 31 -0.10 6.32 -11.22
C ASP A 31 0.07 7.42 -10.13
N VAL A 32 -0.62 8.55 -10.32
CA VAL A 32 -0.69 9.65 -9.35
C VAL A 32 -1.10 9.15 -7.96
N ARG A 33 -0.47 9.70 -6.92
CA ARG A 33 -0.70 9.31 -5.53
C ARG A 33 -2.17 9.47 -5.13
N VAL A 34 -2.64 8.52 -4.34
CA VAL A 34 -3.95 8.55 -3.68
C VAL A 34 -3.80 8.52 -2.16
N PRO A 35 -4.74 9.08 -1.39
CA PRO A 35 -4.73 8.94 0.06
C PRO A 35 -4.94 7.48 0.50
N ALA A 36 -4.20 7.06 1.54
CA ALA A 36 -4.42 5.78 2.20
C ALA A 36 -4.42 5.99 3.73
N ILE A 37 -5.44 5.44 4.41
CA ILE A 37 -5.64 5.56 5.86
C ILE A 37 -5.87 4.16 6.43
N ILE A 38 -5.14 3.83 7.49
CA ILE A 38 -5.34 2.58 8.25
C ILE A 38 -5.91 2.92 9.62
N ILE A 39 -7.06 2.34 9.94
CA ILE A 39 -7.76 2.52 11.22
C ILE A 39 -7.83 1.16 11.92
N SER A 40 -7.00 0.98 12.95
CA SER A 40 -6.90 -0.27 13.70
C SER A 40 -6.33 -0.05 15.10
N PRO A 41 -6.75 -0.82 16.12
CA PRO A 41 -6.04 -0.87 17.40
C PRO A 41 -4.63 -1.49 17.30
N LEU A 42 -4.28 -2.08 16.15
CA LEU A 42 -2.96 -2.66 15.86
C LEU A 42 -2.06 -1.69 15.08
N ALA A 43 -2.63 -0.61 14.53
CA ALA A 43 -1.89 0.35 13.72
C ALA A 43 -1.08 1.29 14.62
N ARG A 44 0.00 1.85 14.05
CA ARG A 44 0.77 2.91 14.69
C ARG A 44 -0.09 4.15 14.88
N ASP A 45 -0.33 4.50 16.14
CA ASP A 45 -1.17 5.64 16.49
C ASP A 45 -0.53 6.98 16.13
N GLY A 46 -1.33 7.91 15.59
CA GLY A 46 -0.90 9.25 15.21
C GLY A 46 0.28 9.31 14.23
N TYR A 47 0.54 8.25 13.47
CA TYR A 47 1.73 8.12 12.63
C TYR A 47 1.45 8.39 11.16
N ILE A 48 2.36 9.11 10.50
CA ILE A 48 2.37 9.30 9.05
C ILE A 48 3.52 8.45 8.49
N ASP A 49 3.17 7.45 7.69
CA ASP A 49 4.18 6.67 6.98
C ASP A 49 4.52 7.34 5.65
N HIS A 50 5.81 7.58 5.42
CA HIS A 50 6.33 8.23 4.22
C HIS A 50 6.91 7.25 3.20
N ARG A 51 6.82 5.94 3.47
CA ARG A 51 7.17 4.93 2.47
C ARG A 51 6.24 5.01 1.27
N GLU A 52 6.79 4.63 0.12
CA GLU A 52 6.01 4.50 -1.11
C GLU A 52 5.22 3.20 -1.09
N TYR A 53 3.92 3.29 -1.30
CA TYR A 53 3.02 2.14 -1.38
C TYR A 53 2.26 2.19 -2.69
N GLU A 54 1.84 1.02 -3.14
CA GLU A 54 1.01 0.85 -4.33
C GLU A 54 -0.26 0.07 -3.96
N THR A 55 -1.25 -0.01 -4.85
CA THR A 55 -2.49 -0.76 -4.57
C THR A 55 -2.22 -2.22 -4.20
N VAL A 56 -1.18 -2.83 -4.77
CA VAL A 56 -0.75 -4.21 -4.45
C VAL A 56 -0.10 -4.36 -3.07
N SER A 57 0.27 -3.27 -2.39
CA SER A 57 0.76 -3.33 -0.99
C SER A 57 -0.31 -3.87 -0.04
N ILE A 58 -1.60 -3.73 -0.38
CA ILE A 58 -2.71 -4.38 0.33
C ILE A 58 -2.65 -5.90 0.16
N LEU A 59 -2.31 -6.40 -1.04
CA LEU A 59 -2.15 -7.84 -1.27
C LEU A 59 -0.98 -8.39 -0.46
N LYS A 60 0.17 -7.69 -0.44
CA LYS A 60 1.32 -8.10 0.37
C LYS A 60 0.98 -8.26 1.85
N LEU A 61 0.20 -7.33 2.41
CA LEU A 61 -0.28 -7.43 3.79
C LEU A 61 -1.14 -8.70 4.01
N LEU A 62 -2.06 -8.99 3.08
CA LEU A 62 -2.91 -10.18 3.16
C LEU A 62 -2.08 -11.47 3.01
N GLU A 63 -1.11 -11.49 2.09
CA GLU A 63 -0.17 -12.58 1.89
C GLU A 63 0.64 -12.87 3.14
N PHE A 64 1.24 -11.83 3.73
CA PHE A 64 1.96 -11.93 5.00
C PHE A 64 1.05 -12.43 6.12
N ARG A 65 -0.13 -11.81 6.29
CA ARG A 65 -1.03 -12.10 7.41
C ARG A 65 -1.63 -13.50 7.37
N PHE A 66 -1.87 -14.04 6.19
CA PHE A 66 -2.55 -15.32 5.98
C PHE A 66 -1.66 -16.41 5.39
N HIS A 67 -0.35 -16.14 5.26
CA HIS A 67 0.64 -17.06 4.68
C HIS A 67 0.24 -17.54 3.27
N LEU A 68 -0.17 -16.61 2.42
CA LEU A 68 -0.55 -16.89 1.04
C LEU A 68 0.65 -16.68 0.11
N ALA A 69 0.64 -17.38 -1.02
CA ALA A 69 1.55 -17.08 -2.12
C ALA A 69 1.05 -15.82 -2.88
N PRO A 70 1.95 -15.02 -3.48
CA PRO A 70 1.57 -13.91 -4.34
C PRO A 70 0.69 -14.36 -5.52
N LEU A 71 -0.17 -13.47 -5.99
CA LEU A 71 -1.08 -13.74 -7.11
C LEU A 71 -0.44 -13.44 -8.47
N ALA A 72 0.53 -12.53 -8.53
CA ALA A 72 1.19 -12.11 -9.76
C ALA A 72 2.67 -11.73 -9.52
N ALA A 73 3.33 -11.22 -10.58
CA ALA A 73 4.72 -10.77 -10.48
C ALA A 73 4.87 -9.45 -9.69
N ARG A 74 3.83 -8.61 -9.65
CA ARG A 74 3.89 -7.25 -9.07
C ARG A 74 3.81 -7.25 -7.54
N ASP A 75 2.95 -8.08 -6.97
CA ASP A 75 2.87 -8.36 -5.53
C ASP A 75 4.00 -9.28 -5.05
N ALA A 76 4.54 -10.14 -5.91
CA ALA A 76 5.77 -10.90 -5.63
C ALA A 76 7.05 -10.07 -5.61
N ASP A 77 7.06 -8.86 -6.18
CA ASP A 77 8.25 -8.03 -6.31
C ASP A 77 8.74 -7.54 -4.92
N PRO A 78 9.99 -7.83 -4.53
CA PRO A 78 10.56 -7.33 -3.27
C PRO A 78 10.76 -5.81 -3.24
N ALA A 79 10.72 -5.11 -4.38
CA ALA A 79 10.79 -3.64 -4.42
C ALA A 79 9.46 -2.97 -4.03
N VAL A 80 8.34 -3.70 -4.01
CA VAL A 80 7.05 -3.16 -3.55
C VAL A 80 6.95 -3.32 -2.03
N ASN A 81 6.73 -2.20 -1.32
CA ASN A 81 6.62 -2.19 0.13
C ASN A 81 5.32 -2.87 0.61
N ASP A 82 5.41 -3.54 1.76
CA ASP A 82 4.28 -4.16 2.47
C ASP A 82 3.73 -3.20 3.55
N LEU A 83 2.41 -3.16 3.73
CA LEU A 83 1.76 -2.35 4.77
C LEU A 83 1.99 -2.87 6.21
N VAL A 84 2.69 -3.99 6.41
CA VAL A 84 3.07 -4.47 7.75
C VAL A 84 3.76 -3.38 8.59
N ASP A 85 4.56 -2.51 7.97
CA ASP A 85 5.26 -1.41 8.64
C ASP A 85 4.33 -0.33 9.26
N ALA A 86 3.05 -0.34 8.89
CA ALA A 86 2.04 0.55 9.46
C ALA A 86 1.49 0.04 10.82
N PHE A 87 1.87 -1.16 11.26
CA PHE A 87 1.38 -1.80 12.49
C PHE A 87 2.45 -1.83 13.60
N THR A 88 2.02 -1.83 14.87
CA THR A 88 2.90 -1.78 16.07
C THR A 88 3.33 -3.14 16.61
N GLN A 89 2.96 -4.24 15.96
CA GLN A 89 3.20 -5.61 16.42
C GLN A 89 3.57 -6.51 15.25
#